data_AF-A0A4Z0QMB8-F1
#
_entry.id   AF-A0A4Z0QMB8-F1
#
_cell.length_a   1.000
_cell.length_b   1.000
_cell.length_c   1.000
_cell.angle_alpha   90.00
_cell.angle_beta   90.00
_cell.angle_gamma   90.00
#
_symmetry.space_group_name_H-M   'P 1'
#
loop_
_entity.id
_entity.type
_entity.pdbx_description
1 polymer ?
#
loop_
_entity_poly.entity_id
_entity_poly.type
_entity_poly.pdbx_seq_one_letter_code
_entity_poly.pdbx_strand_id
1 'polypeptide(L)'
;MGYCFLRYVKKPSFSRKRPLLFRNSNLLFEKRSPVNGLVEMCLKAVLRNEGDVGFYFKLVGTYLVMIIVFPGDYKWLLWIVFLIMLTNVVGISWPEVINAPFFNYFPWLPETKMEAARKAISLMALPGQLLLGLEVVLLTRSWI
;
A
#
# COMPACT_ATOMS: atom_id res chain seq x y z
N MET A 1 -23.87 6.06 -41.93
CA MET A 1 -22.74 6.71 -41.22
C MET A 1 -22.64 6.10 -39.83
N GLY A 2 -21.90 5.00 -39.70
CA GLY A 2 -21.77 4.27 -38.43
C GLY A 2 -20.45 4.62 -37.76
N TYR A 3 -20.50 5.37 -36.67
CA TYR A 3 -19.32 5.64 -35.85
C TYR A 3 -18.99 4.38 -35.04
N CYS A 4 -17.96 3.65 -35.47
CA CYS A 4 -17.35 2.57 -34.70
C CYS A 4 -16.57 3.19 -33.54
N PHE A 5 -17.22 3.26 -32.38
CA PHE A 5 -16.59 3.65 -31.11
C PHE A 5 -15.53 2.59 -30.77
N LEU A 6 -14.27 2.87 -31.07
CA LEU A 6 -13.14 2.12 -30.55
C LEU A 6 -13.15 2.24 -29.03
N ARG A 7 -13.68 1.22 -28.33
CA ARG A 7 -13.41 1.03 -26.91
C ARG A 7 -11.89 0.92 -26.76
N TYR A 8 -11.29 1.94 -26.18
CA TYR A 8 -9.88 1.93 -25.78
C TYR A 8 -9.72 0.92 -24.62
N VAL A 9 -9.73 -0.37 -24.96
CA VAL A 9 -9.41 -1.44 -24.02
C VAL A 9 -7.91 -1.38 -23.82
N LYS A 10 -7.48 -0.84 -22.67
CA LYS A 10 -6.07 -0.80 -22.27
C LYS A 10 -5.52 -2.22 -22.38
N LYS A 11 -4.71 -2.48 -23.40
CA LYS A 11 -4.13 -3.79 -23.69
C LYS A 11 -3.41 -4.26 -22.42
N PRO A 12 -3.70 -5.44 -21.86
CA PRO A 12 -3.00 -5.91 -20.68
C PRO A 12 -1.52 -6.03 -21.05
N SER A 13 -0.70 -5.14 -20.48
CA SER A 13 0.74 -5.16 -20.64
C SER A 13 1.24 -6.45 -20.00
N PHE A 14 1.47 -7.47 -20.81
CA PHE A 14 2.07 -8.76 -20.44
C PHE A 14 3.57 -8.63 -20.16
N SER A 15 4.00 -7.58 -19.46
CA SER A 15 5.33 -7.56 -18.86
C SER A 15 5.26 -8.42 -17.60
N ARG A 16 5.33 -9.75 -17.76
CA ARG A 16 5.59 -10.68 -16.66
C ARG A 16 7.03 -10.49 -16.19
N LYS A 17 7.32 -9.36 -15.54
CA LYS A 17 8.54 -9.20 -14.75
C LYS A 17 8.45 -10.18 -13.59
N ARG A 18 9.51 -10.96 -13.38
CA ARG A 18 9.60 -11.87 -12.24
C ARG A 18 9.53 -11.02 -10.97
N PRO A 19 8.60 -11.29 -10.04
CA PRO A 19 8.46 -10.50 -8.82
C PRO A 19 9.75 -10.62 -7.99
N LEU A 20 10.41 -9.49 -7.73
CA LEU A 20 11.68 -9.45 -6.99
C LEU A 20 11.51 -9.84 -5.50
N LEU A 21 10.35 -9.53 -4.91
CA LEU A 21 10.11 -9.65 -3.46
C LEU A 21 9.47 -10.96 -3.00
N PHE A 22 8.93 -11.80 -3.90
CA PHE A 22 8.30 -13.09 -3.56
C PHE A 22 8.59 -14.19 -4.57
N ARG A 23 9.87 -14.40 -4.89
CA ARG A 23 10.30 -15.48 -5.78
C ARG A 23 10.07 -16.88 -5.18
N ASN A 24 10.15 -16.99 -3.85
CA ASN A 24 9.70 -18.17 -3.10
C ASN A 24 8.47 -17.77 -2.28
N SER A 25 7.34 -18.39 -2.58
CA SER A 25 6.05 -18.17 -1.92
C SER A 25 6.07 -18.75 -0.50
N ASN A 26 6.87 -18.19 0.40
CA ASN A 26 6.82 -18.57 1.80
C ASN A 26 5.58 -17.94 2.46
N LEU A 27 5.05 -18.61 3.48
CA LEU A 27 3.87 -18.17 4.22
C LEU A 27 4.25 -16.92 5.02
N LEU A 28 3.46 -15.85 4.89
CA LEU A 28 3.68 -14.60 5.63
C LEU A 28 3.08 -14.69 7.04
N PHE A 29 2.07 -15.53 7.22
CA PHE A 29 1.46 -15.85 8.51
C PHE A 29 1.52 -17.36 8.78
N GLU A 30 1.98 -17.73 9.98
CA GLU A 30 2.11 -19.12 10.41
C GLU A 30 0.73 -19.82 10.55
N LYS A 31 -0.31 -19.07 10.96
CA LYS A 31 -1.68 -19.59 11.08
C LYS A 31 -2.49 -19.41 9.80
N ARG A 32 -2.98 -20.53 9.24
CA ARG A 32 -3.91 -20.56 8.11
C ARG A 32 -5.33 -20.18 8.55
N SER A 33 -5.61 -18.89 8.58
CA SER A 33 -6.97 -18.34 8.66
C SER A 33 -7.39 -17.79 7.29
N PRO A 34 -8.68 -17.92 6.89
CA PRO A 34 -9.22 -17.26 5.70
C PRO A 34 -8.86 -15.78 5.61
N VAL A 35 -8.91 -15.07 6.74
CA VAL A 35 -8.55 -13.65 6.85
C VAL A 35 -7.07 -13.44 6.53
N ASN A 36 -6.18 -14.26 7.12
CA ASN A 36 -4.73 -14.13 6.93
C ASN A 36 -4.30 -14.47 5.50
N GLY A 37 -4.93 -15.49 4.90
CA GLY A 37 -4.70 -15.84 3.49
C GLY A 37 -5.10 -14.70 2.55
N LEU A 38 -6.24 -14.04 2.85
CA LEU A 38 -6.69 -12.89 2.08
C LEU A 38 -5.77 -11.68 2.25
N VAL A 39 -5.32 -11.39 3.48
CA VAL A 39 -4.32 -10.34 3.76
C VAL A 39 -3.03 -10.60 2.98
N GLU A 40 -2.54 -11.84 2.98
CA GLU A 40 -1.32 -12.22 2.26
C GLU A 40 -1.46 -12.08 0.74
N MET A 41 -2.61 -12.46 0.18
CA MET A 41 -2.92 -12.26 -1.24
C MET A 41 -2.97 -10.77 -1.59
N CYS A 42 -3.63 -9.95 -0.77
CA CYS A 42 -3.70 -8.50 -0.97
C CYS A 42 -2.32 -7.86 -0.92
N LEU A 43 -1.52 -8.19 0.11
CA LEU A 43 -0.17 -7.66 0.26
C LEU A 43 0.71 -8.05 -0.93
N LYS A 44 0.65 -9.31 -1.36
CA LYS A 44 1.40 -9.79 -2.54
C LYS A 44 0.91 -9.14 -3.83
N ALA A 45 -0.38 -8.87 -3.97
CA ALA A 45 -0.94 -8.18 -5.13
C ALA A 45 -0.42 -6.75 -5.25
N VAL A 46 -0.44 -5.98 -4.16
CA VAL A 46 0.13 -4.63 -4.12
C VAL A 46 1.63 -4.66 -4.40
N LEU A 47 2.36 -5.54 -3.74
CA LEU A 47 3.82 -5.66 -3.93
C LEU A 47 4.21 -6.14 -5.33
N ARG A 48 3.29 -6.79 -6.06
CA ARG A 48 3.51 -7.20 -7.46
C ARG A 48 3.25 -6.06 -8.45
N ASN A 49 2.50 -5.04 -8.08
CA ASN A 49 2.30 -3.86 -8.91
C ASN A 49 3.43 -2.85 -8.67
N GLU A 50 4.47 -2.90 -9.51
CA GLU A 50 5.63 -2.00 -9.43
C GLU A 50 5.23 -0.51 -9.47
N GLY A 51 4.11 -0.19 -10.13
CA GLY A 51 3.57 1.18 -10.20
C GLY A 51 3.10 1.67 -8.83
N ASP A 52 2.31 0.87 -8.12
CA ASP A 52 1.74 1.22 -6.82
C ASP A 52 2.83 1.29 -5.74
N VAL A 53 3.77 0.34 -5.78
CA VAL A 53 4.93 0.33 -4.88
C VAL A 53 5.83 1.54 -5.13
N GLY A 54 6.11 1.84 -6.40
CA GLY A 54 6.90 3.01 -6.77
C GLY A 54 6.24 4.33 -6.35
N PHE A 55 4.91 4.44 -6.49
CA PHE A 55 4.15 5.59 -6.00
C PHE A 55 4.23 5.70 -4.47
N TYR A 56 4.05 4.60 -3.75
CA TYR A 56 4.17 4.57 -2.29
C TYR A 56 5.56 5.03 -1.81
N PHE A 57 6.65 4.51 -2.39
CA PHE A 57 8.00 4.93 -2.03
C PHE A 57 8.27 6.41 -2.36
N LYS A 58 7.78 6.90 -3.50
CA LYS A 58 7.89 8.34 -3.84
C LYS A 58 7.13 9.21 -2.84
N LEU A 59 5.95 8.78 -2.41
CA LEU A 59 5.12 9.50 -1.46
C LEU A 59 5.78 9.53 -0.07
N VAL A 60 6.26 8.39 0.43
CA VAL A 60 7.05 8.33 1.68
C VAL A 60 8.31 9.19 1.58
N GLY A 61 9.05 9.12 0.46
CA GLY A 61 10.22 9.95 0.21
C GLY A 61 9.91 11.45 0.22
N THR A 62 8.77 11.84 -0.34
CA THR A 62 8.30 13.24 -0.32
C THR A 62 8.01 13.70 1.10
N TYR A 63 7.38 12.86 1.91
CA TYR A 63 7.10 13.17 3.31
C TYR A 63 8.38 13.31 4.15
N LEU A 64 9.39 12.45 3.93
CA LEU A 64 10.70 12.58 4.57
C LEU A 64 11.33 13.97 4.29
N VAL A 65 11.40 14.34 3.01
CA VAL A 65 11.97 15.65 2.60
C VAL A 65 11.17 16.82 3.22
N MET A 66 9.84 16.72 3.28
CA MET A 66 9.00 17.75 3.92
C MET A 66 9.30 17.90 5.42
N ILE A 67 9.49 16.80 6.16
CA ILE A 67 9.82 16.85 7.59
C ILE A 67 11.18 17.51 7.83
N ILE A 68 12.17 17.23 6.97
CA ILE A 68 13.52 17.84 7.07
C ILE A 68 13.47 19.36 6.87
N VAL A 69 12.72 19.81 5.85
CA VAL A 69 12.65 21.24 5.49
C VAL A 69 11.89 22.05 6.54
N PHE A 70 10.94 21.45 7.25
CA PHE A 70 10.09 22.16 8.20
C PHE A 70 10.84 22.43 9.54
N PRO A 71 11.05 23.68 9.96
CA PRO A 71 11.73 23.98 11.22
C PRO A 71 10.79 23.91 12.44
N GLY A 72 11.37 23.59 13.61
CA GLY A 72 10.72 23.70 14.92
C GLY A 72 9.91 22.47 15.36
N ASP A 73 9.10 22.67 16.42
CA ASP A 73 8.31 21.63 17.08
C ASP A 73 7.09 21.13 16.27
N TYR A 74 6.74 21.83 15.19
CA TYR A 74 5.61 21.47 14.32
C TYR A 74 5.82 20.16 13.56
N LYS A 75 7.03 19.59 13.56
CA LYS A 75 7.34 18.27 12.95
C LYS A 75 6.46 17.15 13.51
N TRP A 76 6.14 17.21 14.81
CA TRP A 76 5.25 16.24 15.46
C TRP A 76 3.82 16.32 14.92
N LEU A 77 3.33 17.53 14.68
CA LEU A 77 2.00 17.74 14.10
C LEU A 77 1.97 17.28 12.63
N LEU A 78 3.02 17.59 11.87
CA LEU A 78 3.19 17.16 10.48
C LEU A 78 3.20 15.63 10.37
N TRP A 79 3.88 14.94 11.29
CA TRP A 79 3.92 13.49 11.36
C TRP A 79 2.52 12.88 11.54
N ILE A 80 1.73 13.39 12.49
CA ILE A 80 0.35 12.91 12.70
C ILE A 80 -0.50 13.09 11.45
N VAL A 81 -0.38 14.22 10.76
CA VAL A 81 -1.07 14.46 9.48
C VAL A 81 -0.66 13.42 8.44
N PHE A 82 0.64 13.14 8.31
CA PHE A 82 1.15 12.13 7.38
C PHE A 82 0.74 10.70 7.76
N LEU A 83 0.58 10.37 9.05
CA LEU A 83 0.03 9.08 9.47
C LEU A 83 -1.38 8.86 8.89
N ILE A 84 -2.23 9.88 8.98
CA ILE A 84 -3.61 9.85 8.48
C ILE A 84 -3.61 9.80 6.96
N MET A 85 -2.84 10.67 6.30
CA MET A 85 -2.77 10.70 4.83
C MET A 85 -2.27 9.37 4.26
N LEU A 86 -1.20 8.79 4.82
CA LEU A 86 -0.65 7.52 4.33
C LEU A 86 -1.67 6.38 4.47
N THR A 87 -2.38 6.33 5.59
CA THR A 87 -3.44 5.33 5.82
C THR A 87 -4.58 5.48 4.80
N ASN A 88 -4.99 6.72 4.50
CA ASN A 88 -6.02 6.99 3.50
C ASN A 88 -5.58 6.62 2.09
N VAL A 89 -4.34 6.94 1.70
CA VAL A 89 -3.79 6.56 0.38
C VAL A 89 -3.84 5.04 0.19
N VAL A 90 -3.35 4.29 1.18
CA VAL A 90 -3.39 2.82 1.14
C VAL A 90 -4.84 2.30 1.12
N GLY A 91 -5.74 2.96 1.85
CA GLY A 91 -7.17 2.66 1.85
C GLY A 91 -7.85 2.90 0.49
N ILE A 92 -7.42 3.91 -0.27
CA ILE A 92 -7.90 4.19 -1.62
C ILE A 92 -7.40 3.15 -2.62
N SER A 93 -6.22 2.56 -2.42
CA SER A 93 -5.71 1.47 -3.27
C SER A 93 -6.45 0.14 -3.04
N TRP A 94 -7.15 -0.03 -1.90
CA TRP A 94 -7.90 -1.24 -1.59
C TRP A 94 -8.97 -1.64 -2.62
N PRO A 95 -9.91 -0.76 -3.03
CA PRO A 95 -10.92 -1.10 -4.03
C PRO A 95 -10.31 -1.54 -5.37
N GLU A 96 -9.15 -1.03 -5.75
CA GLU A 96 -8.48 -1.45 -6.99
C GLU A 96 -7.98 -2.90 -6.89
N VAL A 97 -7.46 -3.27 -5.72
CA VAL A 97 -6.97 -4.62 -5.43
C VAL A 97 -8.12 -5.62 -5.36
N ILE A 98 -9.21 -5.31 -4.65
CA ILE A 98 -10.34 -6.25 -4.45
C ILE A 98 -11.16 -6.47 -5.73
N ASN A 99 -11.22 -5.48 -6.63
CA ASN A 99 -11.91 -5.59 -7.92
C ASN A 99 -11.08 -6.31 -8.98
N ALA A 100 -9.84 -6.67 -8.66
CA ALA A 100 -9.00 -7.39 -9.59
C ALA A 100 -9.57 -8.80 -9.85
N PRO A 101 -9.45 -9.33 -11.08
CA PRO A 101 -10.16 -10.53 -11.51
C PRO A 101 -9.85 -11.76 -10.66
N PHE A 102 -8.68 -11.79 -9.99
CA PHE A 102 -8.27 -12.91 -9.14
C PHE A 102 -9.06 -13.05 -7.84
N PHE A 103 -9.64 -11.98 -7.28
CA PHE A 103 -10.48 -12.06 -6.07
C PHE A 103 -11.91 -12.52 -6.37
N ASN A 104 -12.38 -12.35 -7.61
CA ASN A 104 -13.74 -12.75 -8.01
C ASN A 104 -13.90 -14.27 -8.24
N TYR A 105 -12.82 -15.04 -8.31
CA TYR A 105 -12.91 -16.51 -8.44
C TYR A 105 -13.28 -17.23 -7.13
N PHE A 106 -13.24 -16.54 -6.00
CA PHE A 106 -13.47 -17.14 -4.69
C PHE A 106 -14.68 -16.50 -3.99
N PRO A 107 -15.65 -17.29 -3.51
CA PRO A 107 -16.84 -16.80 -2.81
C PRO A 107 -16.47 -16.43 -1.36
N TRP A 108 -15.85 -15.27 -1.18
CA TRP A 108 -15.54 -14.74 0.16
C TRP A 108 -16.73 -13.98 0.75
N LEU A 109 -16.97 -14.17 2.05
CA LEU A 109 -17.96 -13.39 2.79
C LEU A 109 -17.50 -11.92 2.91
N PRO A 110 -18.41 -10.93 2.80
CA PRO A 110 -18.07 -9.51 2.81
C PRO A 110 -17.40 -9.07 4.11
N GLU A 111 -17.77 -9.65 5.26
CA GLU A 111 -17.14 -9.40 6.55
C GLU A 111 -15.66 -9.79 6.57
N THR A 112 -15.33 -10.96 5.99
CA THR A 112 -13.94 -11.44 5.91
C THR A 112 -13.10 -10.56 4.99
N LYS A 113 -13.70 -10.03 3.91
CA LYS A 113 -13.03 -9.07 3.01
C LYS A 113 -12.68 -7.78 3.73
N MET A 114 -13.63 -7.22 4.50
CA MET A 114 -13.44 -5.97 5.22
C MET A 114 -12.41 -6.10 6.34
N GLU A 115 -12.43 -7.22 7.09
CA GLU A 115 -11.45 -7.46 8.15
C GLU A 115 -10.03 -7.64 7.58
N ALA A 116 -9.91 -8.39 6.48
CA ALA A 116 -8.64 -8.54 5.78
C ALA A 116 -8.15 -7.20 5.20
N ALA A 117 -9.05 -6.37 4.65
CA ALA A 117 -8.73 -5.04 4.16
C ALA A 117 -8.07 -4.20 5.24
N ARG A 118 -8.73 -4.09 6.40
CA ARG A 118 -8.26 -3.28 7.51
C ARG A 118 -6.89 -3.74 8.01
N LYS A 119 -6.69 -5.05 8.13
CA LYS A 119 -5.41 -5.65 8.52
C LYS A 119 -4.32 -5.37 7.47
N ALA A 120 -4.62 -5.55 6.18
CA ALA A 120 -3.68 -5.31 5.09
C ALA A 120 -3.28 -3.83 4.97
N ILE A 121 -4.24 -2.91 5.07
CA ILE A 121 -4.01 -1.46 5.05
C ILE A 121 -3.11 -1.06 6.21
N SER A 122 -3.43 -1.50 7.43
CA SER A 122 -2.61 -1.22 8.61
C SER A 122 -1.19 -1.75 8.44
N LEU A 123 -1.05 -3.00 7.98
CA LEU A 123 0.26 -3.64 7.77
C LEU A 123 1.11 -2.92 6.71
N MET A 124 0.49 -2.39 5.65
CA MET A 124 1.20 -1.61 4.61
C MET A 124 1.52 -0.18 5.03
N ALA A 125 0.67 0.46 5.85
CA ALA A 125 0.92 1.81 6.34
C ALA A 125 2.05 1.82 7.40
N LEU A 126 2.05 0.84 8.31
CA LEU A 126 2.98 0.75 9.43
C LEU A 126 4.48 0.96 9.10
N PRO A 127 5.09 0.27 8.12
CA PRO A 127 6.52 0.46 7.83
C PRO A 127 6.84 1.91 7.43
N GLY A 128 6.00 2.55 6.61
CA GLY A 128 6.18 3.96 6.26
C GLY A 128 5.99 4.88 7.48
N GLN A 129 5.01 4.60 8.32
CA GLN A 129 4.75 5.37 9.55
C GLN A 129 5.92 5.29 10.54
N LEU A 130 6.52 4.11 10.71
CA LEU A 130 7.70 3.89 11.56
C LEU A 130 8.92 4.64 11.05
N LEU A 131 9.14 4.64 9.73
CA LEU A 131 10.25 5.38 9.12
C LEU A 131 10.12 6.90 9.34
N LEU A 132 8.92 7.46 9.11
CA LEU A 132 8.66 8.88 9.36
C LEU A 132 8.79 9.23 10.85
N GLY A 133 8.32 8.35 11.74
CA GLY A 133 8.43 8.56 13.20
C GLY A 133 9.88 8.55 13.67
N LEU A 134 10.70 7.63 13.16
CA LEU A 134 12.12 7.57 13.46
C LEU A 134 12.85 8.84 13.03
N GLU A 135 12.54 9.36 11.83
CA GLU A 135 13.12 10.61 11.33
C GLU A 135 12.80 11.80 12.24
N VAL A 136 11.54 11.97 12.65
CA VAL A 136 11.13 13.07 13.54
C VAL A 136 11.89 13.01 14.87
N VAL A 137 12.07 11.81 15.44
CA VAL A 137 12.82 11.63 16.69
C VAL A 137 14.29 12.01 16.51
N LEU A 138 14.93 11.58 15.42
CA LEU A 138 16.33 11.91 15.13
C LEU A 138 16.53 13.41 14.92
N LEU A 139 15.63 14.07 14.18
CA LEU A 139 15.68 15.50 13.92
C LEU A 139 15.38 16.35 15.16
N THR A 140 14.56 15.83 16.07
CA THR A 140 14.31 16.50 17.37
C THR A 140 15.55 16.41 18.26
N ARG A 141 16.22 15.24 18.28
CA ARG A 141 17.47 15.03 19.02
C ARG A 141 18.63 15.89 18.51
N SER A 142 18.70 16.16 17.21
CA SER A 142 19.79 16.99 16.64
C SER A 142 19.68 18.48 16.98
N TRP A 143 18.51 18.95 17.42
CA TRP A 143 18.28 20.36 17.73
C TRP A 143 18.46 20.68 19.22
N ILE A 144 18.50 19.66 20.08
CA ILE A 144 18.82 19.75 21.52
C ILE A 144 20.32 19.60 21.69
#